data_AF-X2JEQ8-F1
#
_entry.id   AF-X2JEQ8-F1
#
_cell.length_a   1.000
_cell.length_b   1.000
_cell.length_c   1.000
_cell.angle_alpha   90.00
_cell.angle_beta   90.00
_cell.angle_gamma   90.00
#
_symmetry.space_group_name_H-M   'P 1'
#
loop_
_entity.id
_entity.type
_entity.pdbx_description
1 polymer ?
#
loop_
_entity_poly.entity_id
_entity_poly.type
_entity_poly.pdbx_seq_one_letter_code
_entity_poly.pdbx_strand_id
1 'polypeptide(L)'
;GMVPWHVVSGMHGTVMVLPRDGLKDADGKALRYDKIFYIGENDLYVPKDENGKYKTYETIGESYADTTEVMRKLIPTHVVFNGRVGSLTGKNAMTSKVGETVMLVHSQANRDTRPHLIGGHGDYVWTTGKF
;
A
#
# COMPACT_ATOMS: atom_id res chain seq x y z
N GLY A 1 13.85 2.15 -19.05
CA GLY A 1 12.55 2.82 -19.14
C GLY A 1 12.19 3.44 -17.80
N MET A 2 11.19 4.33 -17.76
CA MET A 2 10.80 5.07 -16.56
C MET A 2 9.64 4.43 -15.77
N VAL A 3 9.14 3.26 -16.19
CA VAL A 3 8.04 2.54 -15.52
C VAL A 3 8.22 2.43 -14.00
N PRO A 4 9.32 1.84 -13.47
CA PRO A 4 9.44 1.66 -12.03
C PRO A 4 9.58 2.99 -11.29
N TRP A 5 10.16 4.03 -11.92
CA TRP A 5 10.28 5.35 -11.31
C TRP A 5 8.89 5.96 -11.06
N HIS A 6 8.00 5.95 -12.06
CA HIS A 6 6.63 6.42 -11.88
C HIS A 6 5.89 5.63 -10.78
N VAL A 7 6.04 4.31 -10.74
CA VAL A 7 5.39 3.46 -9.74
C VAL A 7 5.89 3.80 -8.32
N VAL A 8 7.20 3.82 -8.07
CA VAL A 8 7.74 4.12 -6.74
C VAL A 8 7.56 5.59 -6.33
N SER A 9 7.38 6.49 -7.30
CA SER A 9 6.95 7.88 -7.08
C SER A 9 5.45 8.01 -6.74
N GLY A 10 4.74 6.89 -6.63
CA GLY A 10 3.37 6.84 -6.11
C GLY A 10 2.27 6.70 -7.16
N MET A 11 2.61 6.51 -8.43
CA MET A 11 1.61 6.37 -9.51
C MET A 11 1.06 4.95 -9.60
N HIS A 12 0.39 4.49 -8.54
CA HIS A 12 -0.33 3.22 -8.50
C HIS A 12 -1.57 3.30 -7.60
N GLY A 13 -2.48 2.35 -7.79
CA GLY A 13 -3.75 2.28 -7.07
C GLY A 13 -4.44 0.95 -7.30
N THR A 14 -5.67 0.82 -6.77
CA THR A 14 -6.46 -0.41 -6.90
C THR A 14 -7.81 -0.13 -7.54
N VAL A 15 -8.23 -1.01 -8.44
CA VAL A 15 -9.61 -1.14 -8.89
C VAL A 15 -10.14 -2.46 -8.33
N MET A 16 -11.30 -2.42 -7.67
CA MET A 16 -11.99 -3.60 -7.19
C MET A 16 -13.20 -3.87 -8.07
N VAL A 17 -13.25 -5.05 -8.68
CA VAL A 17 -14.38 -5.51 -9.50
C VAL A 17 -15.11 -6.58 -8.71
N LEU A 18 -16.27 -6.22 -8.15
CA LEU A 18 -17.09 -7.15 -7.37
C LEU A 18 -17.86 -8.12 -8.29
N PRO A 19 -18.01 -9.40 -7.91
CA PRO A 19 -19.00 -10.28 -8.50
C PRO A 19 -20.39 -9.63 -8.44
N ARG A 20 -21.21 -9.87 -9.46
CA ARG A 20 -22.55 -9.26 -9.56
C ARG A 20 -23.45 -9.56 -8.35
N ASP A 21 -23.22 -10.70 -7.69
CA ASP A 21 -23.95 -11.19 -6.52
C ASP A 21 -23.18 -11.02 -5.20
N GLY A 22 -22.05 -10.30 -5.21
CA GLY A 22 -21.25 -9.99 -4.03
C GLY A 22 -20.19 -11.05 -3.68
N LEU A 23 -19.48 -10.83 -2.57
CA LEU A 23 -18.44 -11.75 -2.10
C LEU A 23 -19.06 -13.02 -1.54
N LYS A 24 -18.33 -14.13 -1.68
CA LYS A 24 -18.75 -15.44 -1.18
C LYS A 24 -17.60 -16.16 -0.48
N ASP A 25 -17.92 -16.96 0.53
CA ASP A 25 -16.94 -17.86 1.13
C ASP A 25 -16.68 -19.09 0.23
N ALA A 26 -15.85 -20.02 0.71
CA ALA A 26 -15.51 -21.24 -0.03
C ALA A 26 -16.72 -22.18 -0.26
N ASP A 27 -17.76 -22.09 0.57
CA ASP A 27 -19.00 -22.85 0.42
C ASP A 27 -20.03 -22.14 -0.48
N GLY A 28 -19.71 -20.94 -0.97
CA GLY A 28 -20.61 -20.10 -1.77
C GLY A 28 -21.60 -19.28 -0.96
N LYS A 29 -21.48 -19.21 0.37
CA LYS A 29 -22.34 -18.38 1.23
C LYS A 29 -21.93 -16.92 1.11
N ALA A 30 -22.92 -16.02 1.13
CA ALA A 30 -22.67 -14.60 0.97
C ALA A 30 -21.85 -14.02 2.14
N LEU A 31 -20.78 -13.30 1.81
CA LEU A 31 -20.00 -12.50 2.74
C LEU A 31 -20.35 -11.02 2.55
N ARG A 32 -20.63 -10.34 3.66
CA ARG A 32 -20.95 -8.90 3.69
C ARG A 32 -19.96 -8.19 4.60
N TYR A 33 -19.59 -6.98 4.22
CA TYR A 33 -18.80 -6.07 5.04
C TYR A 33 -19.61 -4.82 5.33
N ASP A 34 -19.48 -4.29 6.54
CA ASP A 34 -20.11 -3.03 6.96
C ASP A 34 -19.27 -1.83 6.57
N LYS A 35 -17.94 -2.02 6.53
CA LYS A 35 -16.97 -1.00 6.15
C LYS A 35 -15.90 -1.56 5.23
N ILE A 36 -15.36 -0.69 4.40
CA ILE A 36 -14.22 -0.99 3.54
C ILE A 36 -13.15 0.09 3.70
N PHE A 37 -11.89 -0.33 3.83
CA PHE A 37 -10.73 0.57 3.77
C PHE A 37 -9.80 0.14 2.65
N TYR A 38 -9.19 1.12 1.99
CA TYR A 38 -8.10 0.92 1.04
C TYR A 38 -6.79 1.43 1.64
N ILE A 39 -5.78 0.56 1.60
CA ILE A 39 -4.44 0.78 2.12
C ILE A 39 -3.47 0.61 0.95
N GLY A 40 -2.91 1.74 0.48
CA GLY A 40 -1.83 1.73 -0.49
C GLY A 40 -0.50 1.71 0.23
N GLU A 41 0.32 0.69 0.02
CA GLU A 41 1.69 0.63 0.52
C GLU A 41 2.69 1.06 -0.55
N ASN A 42 3.63 1.92 -0.16
CA ASN A 42 4.63 2.50 -1.04
C ASN A 42 6.03 2.27 -0.47
N ASP A 43 6.90 1.65 -1.27
CA ASP A 43 8.34 1.60 -1.07
C ASP A 43 9.02 2.79 -1.78
N LEU A 44 9.62 3.68 -0.98
CA LEU A 44 10.22 4.93 -1.45
C LEU A 44 11.75 4.85 -1.44
N TYR A 45 12.37 5.41 -2.47
CA TYR A 45 13.82 5.39 -2.71
C TYR A 45 14.40 6.81 -2.72
N VAL A 46 14.40 7.48 -1.56
CA VAL A 46 14.81 8.89 -1.43
C VAL A 46 16.35 9.00 -1.34
N PRO A 47 17.03 9.68 -2.29
CA PRO A 47 18.48 9.82 -2.25
C PRO A 47 18.99 10.61 -1.05
N LYS A 48 20.22 10.30 -0.64
CA LYS A 48 20.96 11.02 0.41
C LYS A 48 22.16 11.73 -0.20
N ASP A 49 22.55 12.85 0.39
CA ASP A 49 23.80 13.54 0.09
C ASP A 49 25.00 12.84 0.76
N GLU A 50 26.20 13.37 0.53
CA GLU A 50 27.46 12.86 1.10
C GLU A 50 27.49 12.88 2.64
N ASN A 51 26.66 13.71 3.26
CA ASN A 51 26.53 13.82 4.72
C ASN A 51 25.42 12.91 5.27
N GLY A 52 24.76 12.12 4.41
CA GLY A 52 23.69 11.20 4.79
C GLY A 52 22.31 11.84 4.99
N LYS A 53 22.13 13.12 4.63
CA LYS A 53 20.84 13.82 4.68
C LYS A 53 20.05 13.55 3.40
N TYR A 54 18.73 13.36 3.51
CA TYR A 54 17.88 13.20 2.33
C TYR A 54 17.88 14.47 1.46
N LYS A 55 18.03 14.28 0.14
CA LYS A 55 18.08 15.36 -0.85
C LYS A 55 16.68 15.92 -1.13
N THR A 56 16.65 17.20 -1.47
CA THR A 56 15.49 17.90 -2.04
C THR A 56 15.85 18.36 -3.46
N TYR A 57 14.87 18.36 -4.35
CA TYR A 57 15.03 18.72 -5.76
C TYR A 57 14.06 19.85 -6.10
N GLU A 58 14.43 20.75 -7.02
CA GLU A 58 13.54 21.85 -7.44
C GLU A 58 12.46 21.33 -8.39
N THR A 59 12.83 20.38 -9.25
CA THR A 59 11.92 19.73 -10.19
C THR A 59 11.91 18.21 -10.00
N ILE A 60 10.82 17.56 -10.40
CA ILE A 60 10.70 16.10 -10.34
C ILE A 60 11.77 15.41 -11.21
N GLY A 61 12.11 16.00 -12.36
CA GLY A 61 13.08 15.44 -13.31
C GLY A 61 14.51 15.39 -12.76
N GLU A 62 14.92 16.37 -11.95
CA GLU A 62 16.24 16.37 -11.30
C GLU A 62 16.44 15.17 -10.36
N SER A 63 15.36 14.65 -9.76
CA SER A 63 15.44 13.50 -8.87
C SER A 63 15.69 12.17 -9.60
N TYR A 64 15.49 12.12 -10.92
CA TYR A 64 15.39 10.86 -11.67
C TYR A 64 16.63 9.99 -11.56
N ALA A 65 17.81 10.57 -11.84
CA ALA A 65 19.07 9.82 -11.88
C ALA A 65 19.41 9.25 -10.51
N ASP A 66 19.46 10.09 -9.48
CA ASP A 66 19.77 9.71 -8.11
C ASP A 66 18.75 8.70 -7.55
N THR A 67 17.44 8.92 -7.76
CA THR A 67 16.39 7.99 -7.32
C THR A 67 16.57 6.63 -7.97
N THR A 68 16.88 6.60 -9.27
CA THR A 68 17.13 5.35 -10.00
C THR A 68 18.35 4.60 -9.45
N GLU A 69 19.41 5.31 -9.04
CA GLU A 69 20.56 4.68 -8.38
C GLU A 69 20.20 4.04 -7.03
N VAL A 70 19.36 4.71 -6.23
CA VAL A 70 18.89 4.15 -4.95
C VAL A 70 17.97 2.95 -5.19
N MET A 71 17.06 3.02 -6.17
CA MET A 71 16.16 1.92 -6.55
C MET A 71 16.93 0.65 -6.91
N ARG A 72 18.03 0.77 -7.65
CA ARG A 72 18.87 -0.39 -8.05
C ARG A 72 19.48 -1.15 -6.88
N LYS A 73 19.54 -0.55 -5.69
CA LYS A 73 20.00 -1.23 -4.46
C LYS A 73 18.93 -2.14 -3.85
N LEU A 74 17.66 -2.03 -4.28
CA LEU A 74 16.51 -2.80 -3.80
C LEU A 74 16.19 -2.62 -2.30
N ILE A 75 16.81 -1.64 -1.65
CA ILE A 75 16.60 -1.30 -0.24
C ILE A 75 15.81 0.01 -0.19
N PRO A 76 14.50 -0.03 0.09
CA PRO A 76 13.74 1.20 0.22
C PRO A 76 14.19 1.98 1.44
N THR A 77 14.23 3.30 1.31
CA THR A 77 14.54 4.22 2.41
C THR A 77 13.36 4.37 3.36
N HIS A 78 12.14 4.25 2.84
CA HIS A 78 10.90 4.27 3.60
C HIS A 78 9.92 3.29 2.99
N VAL A 79 9.12 2.65 3.84
CA VAL A 79 7.93 1.89 3.43
C VAL A 79 6.77 2.48 4.21
N VAL A 80 5.78 3.03 3.51
CA VAL A 80 4.71 3.82 4.13
C VAL A 80 3.34 3.37 3.62
N PHE A 81 2.34 3.46 4.49
CA PHE A 81 0.95 3.44 4.06
C PHE A 81 0.51 4.85 3.65
N ASN A 82 -0.33 4.94 2.63
CA ASN A 82 -1.03 6.16 2.18
C ASN A 82 -0.12 7.41 2.14
N GLY A 83 1.09 7.25 1.60
CA GLY A 83 1.98 8.34 1.19
C GLY A 83 2.91 8.92 2.27
N ARG A 84 2.76 8.61 3.57
CA ARG A 84 3.68 9.09 4.62
C ARG A 84 3.69 8.24 5.89
N VAL A 85 4.77 8.35 6.67
CA VAL A 85 4.86 7.76 8.01
C VAL A 85 3.72 8.29 8.89
N GLY A 86 2.98 7.37 9.53
CA GLY A 86 1.86 7.73 10.40
C GLY A 86 0.62 8.28 9.69
N SER A 87 0.47 8.07 8.38
CA SER A 87 -0.71 8.54 7.62
C SER A 87 -2.04 8.05 8.19
N LEU A 88 -2.09 6.78 8.62
CA LEU A 88 -3.27 6.08 9.14
C LEU A 88 -3.27 5.98 10.68
N THR A 89 -2.72 6.98 11.38
CA THR A 89 -2.64 6.98 12.86
C THR A 89 -3.24 8.24 13.48
N GLY A 90 -3.37 8.26 14.81
CA GLY A 90 -3.92 9.39 15.57
C GLY A 90 -5.34 9.73 15.13
N LYS A 91 -5.57 11.00 14.78
CA LYS A 91 -6.88 11.47 14.28
C LYS A 91 -7.32 10.82 12.95
N ASN A 92 -6.37 10.22 12.20
CA ASN A 92 -6.63 9.56 10.93
C ASN A 92 -6.70 8.03 11.08
N ALA A 93 -6.72 7.50 12.31
CA ALA A 93 -6.81 6.07 12.53
C ALA A 93 -8.08 5.49 11.91
N MET A 94 -7.96 4.32 11.28
CA MET A 94 -9.11 3.55 10.82
C MET A 94 -9.94 3.12 12.03
N THR A 95 -11.26 3.23 11.95
CA THR A 95 -12.16 2.93 13.07
C THR A 95 -13.23 1.92 12.71
N SER A 96 -13.50 1.01 13.63
CA SER A 96 -14.62 0.07 13.59
C SER A 96 -15.21 -0.09 14.99
N LYS A 97 -16.34 -0.78 15.08
CA LYS A 97 -16.98 -1.18 16.33
C LYS A 97 -17.00 -2.70 16.45
N VAL A 98 -17.04 -3.21 17.68
CA VAL A 98 -17.26 -4.63 17.91
C VAL A 98 -18.53 -5.08 17.20
N GLY A 99 -18.45 -6.17 16.45
CA GLY A 99 -19.54 -6.71 15.64
C GLY A 99 -19.58 -6.21 14.19
N GLU A 100 -18.84 -5.15 13.82
CA GLU A 100 -18.70 -4.75 12.41
C GLU A 100 -17.71 -5.66 11.67
N THR A 101 -18.07 -6.06 10.46
CA THR A 101 -17.17 -6.71 9.51
C THR A 101 -16.49 -5.67 8.63
N VAL A 102 -15.16 -5.70 8.55
CA VAL A 102 -14.36 -4.73 7.79
C VAL A 102 -13.61 -5.44 6.66
N MET A 103 -13.79 -4.96 5.44
CA MET A 103 -12.96 -5.35 4.30
C MET A 103 -11.73 -4.44 4.22
N LEU A 104 -10.54 -5.03 4.28
CA LEU A 104 -9.27 -4.32 4.09
C LEU A 104 -8.71 -4.66 2.70
N VAL A 105 -8.72 -3.69 1.80
CA VAL A 105 -8.07 -3.80 0.49
C VAL A 105 -6.65 -3.25 0.64
N HIS A 106 -5.65 -4.09 0.44
CA HIS A 106 -4.24 -3.71 0.49
C HIS A 106 -3.61 -3.86 -0.90
N SER A 107 -2.78 -2.90 -1.31
CA SER A 107 -2.02 -3.00 -2.55
C SER A 107 -0.56 -2.62 -2.38
N GLN A 108 0.28 -3.32 -3.13
CA GLN A 108 1.69 -3.04 -3.33
C GLN A 108 2.00 -3.33 -4.80
N ALA A 109 2.51 -2.33 -5.53
CA ALA A 109 2.71 -2.41 -6.98
C ALA A 109 4.14 -2.79 -7.43
N ASN A 110 5.13 -2.79 -6.54
CA ASN A 110 6.56 -2.91 -6.87
C ASN A 110 7.33 -3.94 -6.03
N ARG A 111 6.89 -4.26 -4.81
CA ARG A 111 7.61 -5.07 -3.84
C ARG A 111 6.67 -5.87 -2.93
N ASP A 112 7.06 -7.07 -2.56
CA ASP A 112 6.25 -7.90 -1.67
C ASP A 112 6.05 -7.27 -0.28
N THR A 113 4.86 -7.50 0.27
CA THR A 113 4.47 -7.16 1.64
C THR A 113 3.75 -8.33 2.31
N ARG A 114 3.57 -8.24 3.62
CA ARG A 114 2.92 -9.27 4.44
C ARG A 114 2.00 -8.60 5.48
N PRO A 115 0.80 -8.13 5.06
CA PRO A 115 -0.13 -7.45 5.95
C PRO A 115 -0.48 -8.31 7.17
N HIS A 116 -0.62 -7.66 8.32
CA HIS A 116 -0.99 -8.32 9.57
C HIS A 116 -1.83 -7.38 10.43
N LEU A 117 -2.86 -7.92 11.08
CA LEU A 117 -3.69 -7.20 12.04
C LEU A 117 -3.33 -7.65 13.46
N ILE A 118 -2.54 -6.83 14.17
CA ILE A 118 -2.12 -7.15 15.54
C ILE A 118 -3.36 -7.25 16.44
N GLY A 119 -3.52 -8.39 17.12
CA GLY A 119 -4.67 -8.66 17.99
C GLY A 119 -5.93 -9.15 17.28
N GLY A 120 -5.88 -9.34 15.96
CA GLY A 120 -6.97 -9.89 15.16
C GLY A 120 -6.48 -10.92 14.15
N HIS A 121 -7.33 -11.23 13.16
CA HIS A 121 -7.03 -12.15 12.06
C HIS A 121 -7.64 -11.63 10.75
N GLY A 122 -7.24 -12.24 9.63
CA GLY A 122 -8.01 -12.16 8.40
C GLY A 122 -8.92 -13.39 8.32
N ASP A 123 -10.20 -13.22 8.65
CA ASP A 123 -11.16 -14.33 8.69
C ASP A 123 -11.34 -14.97 7.30
N TYR A 124 -11.34 -14.13 6.26
CA TYR A 124 -11.35 -14.52 4.85
C TYR A 124 -10.32 -13.69 4.10
N VAL A 125 -9.37 -14.34 3.41
CA VAL A 125 -8.26 -13.65 2.74
C VAL A 125 -8.12 -14.16 1.31
N TRP A 126 -8.32 -13.26 0.35
CA TRP A 126 -7.93 -13.48 -1.04
C TRP A 126 -6.56 -12.86 -1.28
N THR A 127 -5.49 -13.57 -0.92
CA THR A 127 -4.12 -13.04 -0.96
C THR A 127 -3.69 -12.59 -2.36
N THR A 128 -4.21 -13.24 -3.41
CA THR A 128 -3.94 -12.87 -4.82
C THR A 128 -4.93 -11.83 -5.37
N GLY A 129 -5.88 -11.38 -4.54
CA GLY A 129 -6.88 -10.37 -4.89
C GLY A 129 -7.83 -10.80 -5.99
N LYS A 130 -8.20 -12.09 -6.04
CA LYS A 130 -9.20 -12.66 -6.96
C LYS A 130 -10.20 -13.47 -6.13
N PHE A 131 -11.48 -13.17 -6.30
CA PHE A 131 -12.61 -13.72 -5.57
C PHE A 131 -13.81 -13.88 -6.51
#